data_AF-A0A961ZWW2-F1
#
_entry.id   AF-A0A961ZWW2-F1
#
_cell.length_a   1.000
_cell.length_b   1.000
_cell.length_c   1.000
_cell.angle_alpha   90.00
_cell.angle_beta   90.00
_cell.angle_gamma   90.00
#
_symmetry.space_group_name_H-M   'P 1'
#
loop_
_entity.id
_entity.type
_entity.pdbx_description
1 polymer ?
#
loop_
_entity_poly.entity_id
_entity_poly.type
_entity_poly.pdbx_seq_one_letter_code
_entity_poly.pdbx_strand_id
1 'polypeptide(L)'
;MRTFLISYDLANPVQNKHAIAQSIMSAGERWARPLESTWYLTSDKDEASLADRIGPLLDTDDGLLIQSVDDQAVLTNTSLRWFRQRRVSMAKADAIDVGESNVVAFPAPAPTVEDEPELPFAQAS
;
A
#
# COMPACT_ATOMS: atom_id res chain seq x y z
N MET A 1 8.58 11.31 -17.78
CA MET A 1 8.12 10.71 -16.52
C MET A 1 7.76 11.75 -15.48
N ARG A 2 6.53 11.70 -14.97
CA ARG A 2 6.06 12.49 -13.82
C ARG A 2 5.46 11.56 -12.77
N THR A 3 5.41 12.04 -11.53
CA THR A 3 4.70 11.36 -10.44
C THR A 3 3.31 11.95 -10.29
N PHE A 4 2.33 11.07 -10.15
CA PHE A 4 0.94 11.41 -9.97
C PHE A 4 0.45 10.89 -8.63
N LEU A 5 -0.26 11.74 -7.89
CA LEU A 5 -1.17 11.32 -6.84
C LEU A 5 -2.50 10.96 -7.50
N ILE A 6 -2.92 9.72 -7.33
CA ILE A 6 -4.22 9.22 -7.78
C ILE A 6 -5.01 8.87 -6.52
N SER A 7 -6.15 9.51 -6.32
CA SER A 7 -7.08 9.19 -5.24
C SER A 7 -8.46 8.95 -5.83
N TYR A 8 -9.18 8.00 -5.27
CA TYR A 8 -10.56 7.74 -5.68
C TYR A 8 -11.45 7.59 -4.45
N ASP A 9 -12.74 7.81 -4.65
CA ASP A 9 -13.77 7.53 -3.66
C ASP A 9 -14.88 6.74 -4.33
N LEU A 10 -15.28 5.62 -3.72
CA LEU A 10 -16.26 4.72 -4.31
C LEU A 10 -17.54 4.78 -3.50
N ALA A 11 -18.65 5.15 -4.14
CA ALA A 11 -19.96 5.15 -3.50
C ALA A 11 -20.36 3.74 -3.04
N ASN A 12 -19.91 2.70 -3.76
CA ASN A 12 -20.04 1.30 -3.36
C ASN A 12 -18.66 0.63 -3.20
N PRO A 13 -18.13 0.51 -1.96
CA PRO A 13 -16.78 0.03 -1.70
C PRO A 13 -16.48 -1.42 -2.12
N VAL A 14 -17.51 -2.23 -2.40
CA VAL A 14 -17.33 -3.66 -2.75
C VAL A 14 -17.03 -3.83 -4.24
N GLN A 15 -17.40 -2.87 -5.09
CA GLN A 15 -17.19 -2.96 -6.53
C GLN A 15 -15.82 -2.40 -6.95
N ASN A 16 -15.22 -3.05 -7.94
CA ASN A 16 -14.13 -2.56 -8.79
C ASN A 16 -12.79 -2.14 -8.15
N LYS A 17 -12.63 -2.14 -6.82
CA LYS A 17 -11.34 -1.82 -6.14
C LYS A 17 -10.16 -2.60 -6.72
N HIS A 18 -10.35 -3.90 -6.97
CA HIS A 18 -9.31 -4.74 -7.56
C HIS A 18 -8.98 -4.34 -9.00
N ALA A 19 -10.01 -4.07 -9.82
CA ALA A 19 -9.83 -3.66 -11.21
C ALA A 19 -9.12 -2.30 -11.31
N ILE A 20 -9.50 -1.33 -10.46
CA ILE A 20 -8.86 -0.01 -10.37
C ILE A 20 -7.39 -0.17 -9.97
N ALA A 21 -7.10 -0.98 -8.95
CA ALA A 21 -5.74 -1.26 -8.53
C ALA A 21 -4.90 -1.85 -9.67
N GLN A 22 -5.41 -2.85 -10.40
CA GLN A 22 -4.71 -3.43 -11.56
C GLN A 22 -4.52 -2.41 -12.70
N SER A 23 -5.51 -1.56 -12.93
CA SER A 23 -5.42 -0.48 -13.93
C SER A 23 -4.31 0.51 -13.56
N ILE A 24 -4.25 0.98 -12.31
CA ILE A 24 -3.19 1.88 -11.83
C ILE A 24 -1.81 1.20 -11.92
N MET A 25 -1.69 -0.03 -11.41
CA MET A 25 -0.42 -0.78 -11.39
C MET A 25 0.14 -1.05 -12.79
N SER A 26 -0.72 -1.25 -13.77
CA SER A 26 -0.31 -1.46 -15.17
C SER A 26 -0.07 -0.15 -15.94
N ALA A 27 -0.48 1.00 -15.41
CA ALA A 27 -0.37 2.30 -16.09
C ALA A 27 0.99 2.95 -15.95
N GLY A 28 1.74 2.58 -14.91
CA GLY A 28 3.03 3.19 -14.58
C GLY A 28 4.12 2.16 -14.38
N GLU A 29 5.33 2.68 -14.33
CA GLU A 29 6.54 1.89 -14.10
C GLU A 29 6.74 1.60 -12.61
N ARG A 30 6.48 2.60 -11.77
CA ARG A 30 6.60 2.55 -10.32
C ARG A 30 5.33 3.05 -9.69
N TRP A 31 4.90 2.40 -8.61
CA TRP A 31 3.72 2.81 -7.87
C TRP A 31 3.90 2.54 -6.38
N ALA A 32 3.16 3.29 -5.56
CA ALA A 32 3.02 3.06 -4.14
C ALA A 32 1.55 3.26 -3.75
N ARG A 33 1.06 2.51 -2.77
CA ARG A 33 -0.30 2.64 -2.25
C ARG A 33 -0.24 3.01 -0.76
N PRO A 34 -0.05 4.29 -0.42
CA PRO A 34 0.07 4.74 0.98
C PRO A 34 -1.21 4.54 1.80
N LEU A 35 -2.38 4.65 1.16
CA LEU A 35 -3.70 4.44 1.77
C LEU A 35 -4.55 3.54 0.85
N GLU A 36 -5.68 3.04 1.34
CA GLU A 36 -6.51 2.12 0.58
C GLU A 36 -6.94 2.69 -0.79
N SER A 37 -7.41 3.94 -0.84
CA SER A 37 -7.87 4.56 -2.09
C SER A 37 -6.88 5.54 -2.70
N THR A 38 -5.67 5.68 -2.14
CA THR A 38 -4.68 6.67 -2.58
C THR A 38 -3.42 5.99 -3.07
N TRP A 39 -2.92 6.46 -4.20
CA TRP A 39 -1.81 5.89 -4.95
C TRP A 39 -0.85 6.99 -5.40
N TYR A 40 0.44 6.67 -5.36
CA TYR A 40 1.45 7.36 -6.15
C TYR A 40 1.77 6.50 -7.37
N LEU A 41 1.86 7.13 -8.54
CA LEU A 41 2.17 6.48 -9.80
C LEU A 41 3.19 7.30 -10.58
N THR A 42 4.31 6.69 -10.96
CA THR A 42 5.24 7.29 -11.93
C THR A 42 4.94 6.74 -13.32
N SER A 43 4.61 7.62 -14.26
CA SER A 43 4.28 7.25 -15.64
C SER A 43 4.78 8.32 -16.64
N ASP A 44 4.86 7.93 -17.91
CA ASP A 44 5.07 8.85 -19.04
C ASP A 44 3.76 9.39 -19.62
N LYS A 45 2.62 8.85 -19.17
CA LYS A 45 1.29 9.34 -19.53
C LYS A 45 0.98 10.65 -18.80
N ASP A 46 0.09 11.45 -19.38
CA ASP A 46 -0.49 12.63 -18.75
C ASP A 46 -1.74 12.27 -17.93
N GLU A 47 -2.22 13.24 -17.15
CA GLU A 47 -3.37 13.09 -16.25
C GLU A 47 -4.64 12.68 -16.99
N ALA A 48 -4.88 13.26 -18.17
CA ALA A 48 -6.03 12.95 -19.01
C ALA A 48 -6.01 11.50 -19.49
N SER A 49 -4.88 11.01 -20.01
CA SER A 49 -4.75 9.62 -20.44
C SER A 49 -4.91 8.62 -19.28
N LEU A 50 -4.52 9.02 -18.06
CA LEU A 50 -4.74 8.20 -16.87
C LEU A 50 -6.22 8.21 -16.46
N ALA A 51 -6.89 9.36 -16.55
CA ALA A 51 -8.33 9.49 -16.29
C ALA A 51 -9.15 8.66 -17.28
N ASP A 52 -8.87 8.75 -18.58
CA ASP A 52 -9.56 7.97 -19.63
C ASP A 52 -9.41 6.45 -19.41
N ARG A 53 -8.31 6.03 -18.79
CA ARG A 53 -8.05 4.61 -18.51
C ARG A 53 -8.76 4.11 -17.26
N ILE A 54 -8.88 4.94 -16.23
CA ILE A 54 -9.46 4.55 -14.93
C ILE A 54 -10.97 4.83 -14.91
N GLY A 55 -11.41 5.89 -15.57
CA GLY A 55 -12.80 6.34 -15.63
C GLY A 55 -13.82 5.26 -15.98
N PRO A 56 -13.59 4.36 -16.96
CA PRO A 56 -14.52 3.28 -17.27
C PRO A 56 -14.73 2.25 -16.15
N LEU A 57 -13.92 2.28 -15.09
CA LEU A 57 -14.03 1.40 -13.92
C LEU A 57 -14.81 2.05 -12.77
N LEU A 58 -15.19 3.32 -12.93
CA LEU A 58 -15.91 4.14 -11.95
C LEU A 58 -17.37 4.28 -12.39
N ASP A 59 -18.27 4.35 -11.41
CA ASP A 59 -19.66 4.72 -11.62
C ASP A 59 -19.84 6.25 -11.62
N THR A 60 -21.04 6.70 -11.94
CA THR A 60 -21.42 8.13 -12.03
C THR A 60 -21.29 8.85 -10.69
N ASP A 61 -21.47 8.13 -9.58
CA ASP A 61 -21.40 8.66 -8.22
C ASP A 61 -20.01 8.50 -7.57
N ASP A 62 -19.04 7.94 -8.30
CA ASP A 62 -17.68 7.75 -7.81
C ASP A 62 -16.80 8.99 -8.07
N GLY A 63 -15.84 9.22 -7.20
CA GLY A 63 -14.85 10.30 -7.30
C GLY A 63 -13.51 9.83 -7.83
N LEU A 64 -12.87 10.63 -8.68
CA LEU A 64 -11.48 10.43 -9.12
C LEU A 64 -10.71 11.75 -9.10
N LEU A 65 -9.56 11.73 -8.45
CA LEU A 65 -8.57 12.80 -8.44
C LEU A 65 -7.26 12.27 -9.00
N ILE A 66 -6.74 12.94 -10.04
CA ILE A 66 -5.40 12.69 -10.57
C ILE A 66 -4.67 14.03 -10.62
N GLN A 67 -3.54 14.11 -9.94
CA GLN A 67 -2.74 15.33 -9.84
C GLN A 67 -1.26 15.00 -10.01
N SER A 68 -0.56 15.73 -10.88
CA SER A 68 0.90 15.69 -10.88
C SER A 68 1.44 16.31 -9.58
N VAL A 69 2.33 15.58 -8.92
CA VAL A 69 2.94 15.98 -7.66
C VAL A 69 4.46 15.95 -7.77
N ASP A 70 5.10 16.73 -6.91
CA ASP A 70 6.55 16.70 -6.73
C ASP A 70 6.99 15.39 -6.04
N ASP A 71 8.29 15.10 -6.06
CA ASP A 71 8.88 13.89 -5.48
C ASP A 71 9.02 13.94 -3.94
N GLN A 72 8.75 15.10 -3.34
CA GLN A 72 8.77 15.30 -1.90
C GLN A 72 7.39 15.05 -1.28
N ALA A 73 7.32 14.11 -0.33
CA ALA A 73 6.12 13.85 0.44
C ALA A 73 6.46 13.45 1.88
N VAL A 74 5.67 13.91 2.85
CA VAL A 74 5.73 13.45 4.24
C VAL A 74 4.60 12.46 4.47
N LEU A 75 4.96 11.27 4.94
CA LEU A 75 4.05 10.16 5.21
C LEU A 75 4.15 9.81 6.68
N THR A 76 3.04 9.91 7.41
CA THR A 76 2.97 9.55 8.84
C THR A 76 1.83 8.57 9.05
N ASN A 77 2.07 7.48 9.78
CA ASN A 77 1.07 6.45 10.08
C ASN A 77 0.45 5.76 8.84
N THR A 78 1.12 5.78 7.70
CA THR A 78 0.73 4.96 6.55
C THR A 78 1.31 3.56 6.75
N SER A 79 0.52 2.51 6.53
CA SER A 79 1.00 1.12 6.59
C SER A 79 1.85 0.86 5.36
N LEU A 80 3.10 1.30 5.44
CA LEU A 80 3.91 1.50 4.27
C LEU A 80 4.43 0.17 3.69
N ARG A 81 3.76 -0.33 2.65
CA ARG A 81 4.15 -1.52 1.88
C ARG A 81 5.03 -1.16 0.69
N TRP A 82 6.06 -0.34 0.92
CA TRP A 82 6.82 0.25 -0.18
C TRP A 82 7.57 -0.81 -0.98
N PHE A 83 7.50 -0.69 -2.31
CA PHE A 83 8.37 -1.33 -3.29
C PHE A 83 8.22 -2.86 -3.43
N ARG A 84 7.13 -3.30 -4.07
CA ARG A 84 7.21 -4.53 -4.87
C ARG A 84 7.85 -4.18 -6.22
N GLN A 85 9.17 -4.39 -6.32
CA GLN A 85 9.83 -4.46 -7.63
C GLN A 85 9.15 -5.57 -8.44
N ARG A 86 8.74 -5.27 -9.69
CA ARG A 86 8.17 -6.27 -10.60
C ARG A 86 9.16 -7.44 -10.72
N ARG A 87 8.86 -8.58 -10.10
CA ARG A 87 9.64 -9.80 -10.32
C ARG A 87 9.42 -10.21 -11.77
N VAL A 88 10.47 -10.12 -12.58
CA VAL A 88 10.50 -10.70 -13.92
C VAL A 88 10.56 -12.21 -13.74
N SER A 89 9.39 -12.84 -13.63
CA SER A 89 9.24 -14.29 -13.79
C SER A 89 7.78 -14.65 -13.95
N MET A 90 7.24 -14.46 -15.16
CA MET A 90 6.23 -15.39 -15.66
C MET A 90 6.95 -16.68 -16.00
N ALA A 91 6.93 -17.64 -15.06
CA ALA A 91 7.09 -19.05 -15.37
C ALA A 91 6.53 -19.88 -14.21
N LYS A 92 5.27 -20.29 -14.41
CA LYS A 92 4.73 -21.60 -14.06
C LYS A 92 4.41 -21.92 -12.58
N ALA A 93 3.11 -22.13 -12.38
CA ALA A 93 2.46 -23.12 -11.51
C ALA A 93 2.45 -22.89 -9.98
N ASP A 94 1.22 -22.77 -9.49
CA ASP A 94 0.67 -23.51 -8.35
C ASP A 94 1.46 -23.49 -7.04
N ALA A 95 1.03 -22.62 -6.12
CA ALA A 95 0.82 -23.02 -4.73
C ALA A 95 -0.10 -22.02 -4.01
N ILE A 96 -1.34 -22.46 -3.80
CA ILE A 96 -2.07 -22.37 -2.53
C ILE A 96 -2.42 -20.97 -2.03
N ASP A 97 -3.71 -20.68 -2.17
CA ASP A 97 -4.55 -19.92 -1.25
C ASP A 97 -4.17 -20.16 0.24
N VAL A 98 -3.28 -19.30 0.76
CA VAL A 98 -3.10 -19.11 2.20
C VAL A 98 -3.29 -17.64 2.49
N GLY A 99 -4.53 -17.30 2.86
CA GLY A 99 -4.86 -16.43 3.98
C GLY A 99 -4.31 -15.00 3.96
N GLU A 100 -5.22 -14.04 4.10
CA GLU A 100 -4.98 -12.64 4.41
C GLU A 100 -4.32 -12.40 5.79
N SER A 101 -3.27 -13.14 6.16
CA SER A 101 -2.40 -12.77 7.28
C SER A 101 -1.25 -11.92 6.75
N ASN A 102 -1.49 -10.61 6.70
CA ASN A 102 -0.42 -9.63 6.48
C ASN A 102 0.23 -9.21 7.81
N VAL A 103 0.26 -10.10 8.81
CA VAL A 103 0.95 -9.87 10.08
C VAL A 103 2.29 -10.59 10.03
N VAL A 104 3.38 -9.82 9.99
CA VAL A 104 4.71 -10.35 10.31
C VAL A 104 4.81 -10.38 11.83
N ALA A 105 4.69 -11.57 12.43
CA ALA A 105 5.06 -11.76 13.83
C ALA A 105 6.60 -11.72 13.93
N PHE A 106 7.13 -10.80 14.73
CA PHE A 106 8.54 -10.86 15.12
C PHE A 106 8.77 -12.11 15.98
N PRO A 107 9.93 -12.77 15.90
CA PRO A 107 10.27 -13.82 16.84
C PRO A 107 10.16 -13.24 18.26
N ALA A 108 9.49 -13.98 19.16
CA ALA A 108 9.44 -13.59 20.57
C ALA A 108 10.88 -13.36 21.06
N PRO A 109 11.15 -12.28 21.81
CA PRO A 109 12.47 -12.07 22.37
C PRO A 109 12.87 -13.33 23.15
N ALA A 110 14.11 -13.77 22.97
CA ALA A 110 14.64 -14.87 23.77
C ALA A 110 14.37 -14.55 25.25
N PRO A 111 13.97 -15.53 26.07
CA PRO A 111 13.73 -15.29 27.49
C PRO A 111 14.98 -14.65 28.05
N THR A 112 14.84 -13.40 28.52
CA THR A 112 15.86 -12.75 29.33
C THR A 112 16.07 -13.65 30.53
N VAL A 113 17.26 -14.23 30.63
CA VAL A 113 17.69 -14.85 31.88
C VAL A 113 17.80 -13.69 32.86
N GLU A 114 16.77 -13.54 33.69
CA GLU A 114 16.74 -12.61 34.81
C GLU A 114 17.77 -13.08 35.85
N ASP A 115 19.04 -12.72 35.64
CA ASP A 115 20.07 -12.69 36.68
C ASP A 115 20.23 -11.24 37.19
N GLU A 116 19.13 -10.52 37.38
CA GLU A 116 19.16 -9.30 38.18
C GLU A 116 18.99 -9.69 39.66
N PRO A 117 19.99 -9.44 40.53
CA PRO A 117 19.83 -9.67 41.95
C PRO A 117 18.74 -8.72 42.47
N GLU A 118 17.63 -9.29 42.98
CA GLU A 118 16.55 -8.53 43.60
C GLU A 118 17.12 -7.57 44.66
N LEU A 119 17.03 -6.27 44.40
CA LEU A 119 17.33 -5.26 45.41
C LEU A 119 16.24 -5.33 46.48
N PRO A 120 16.59 -5.41 47.77
CA PRO A 120 15.60 -5.58 48.83
C PRO A 120 14.67 -4.37 48.87
N PHE A 121 13.38 -4.62 48.65
CA PHE A 121 12.34 -3.60 48.80
C PHE A 121 12.39 -3.04 50.22
N ALA A 122 12.58 -1.72 50.32
CA ALA A 122 12.53 -1.02 51.60
C ALA A 122 11.14 -1.20 52.23
N GLN A 123 11.08 -1.82 53.41
CA GLN A 123 9.85 -1.88 54.19
C GLN A 123 9.51 -0.46 54.67
N ALA A 124 8.38 0.07 54.20
CA ALA A 124 7.82 1.29 54.76
C ALA A 124 7.34 1.02 56.19
N SER A 125 7.84 1.83 57.13
CA SER A 125 7.43 1.85 58.55
C SER A 125 6.09 2.57 58.75
#